data_AF-A0A7N9ALJ0-F1
#
_entry.id   AF-A0A7N9ALJ0-F1
#
_cell.length_a   1.000
_cell.length_b   1.000
_cell.length_c   1.000
_cell.angle_alpha   90.00
_cell.angle_beta   90.00
_cell.angle_gamma   90.00
#
_symmetry.space_group_name_H-M   'P 1'
#
loop_
_entity.id
_entity.type
_entity.pdbx_description
1 polymer ?
#
loop_
_entity_poly.entity_id
_entity_poly.type
_entity_poly.pdbx_seq_one_letter_code
_entity_poly.pdbx_strand_id
1 'polypeptide(L)'
;MNLPKGPDSLCFDKDVFMKDDFDVDQFVAECRKQVQLEEMREDLELYYKLLKTAMVELINKDYADFVNLSTNLVGMDKALNQLSVPLGQLREEVMSLQSCVNEVIQAIDNQLSKQEDLQKKKVCVLRLIQVVRSVEKIEKILHSQNSKESSSLEISSPLLAGQILERIATEFNQLQFHAVQSKGMPLLDKVRPRIAGITSMLQQSLEGLLIEGLQTSNVDMVRHCLRTYATIDKTRDAEALVGQVLVKPYMDQVIVEEVVKSNSNGLQLMYSRLLEFVPHHCRLLREVTGGAISSDKADIVPGYDFLVNSVWPEIIRAIEERLAYLFNPGNPDIFYERYSVSMEFVRKFERQCSSQGSVKRLRVHPSYTSFHNKWNLPVYFQLRCEIAGSLENAISDGLEAATAGSAYHLQVSEVLWSCLVRCWSDRVYLSPLTHRFWKLTLQLYSRYAKFLEEVLTKTPPTEVSKEPSRPLPSSASSTSSRTSMDEGGSESGSPASLSTKQLVYIAADIQKLQEQVQTHKLPSPQFYVSDSPVFS
;
A
#
# COMPACT_ATOMS: atom_id res chain seq x y z
N MET A 1 -52.00 30.44 -76.08
CA MET A 1 -52.58 30.05 -77.39
C MET A 1 -52.83 31.32 -78.18
N ASN A 2 -52.59 31.34 -79.50
CA ASN A 2 -52.99 32.50 -80.31
C ASN A 2 -54.49 32.41 -80.60
N LEU A 3 -55.28 33.21 -79.87
CA LEU A 3 -56.67 33.45 -80.22
C LEU A 3 -56.75 34.05 -81.64
N PRO A 4 -57.87 33.86 -82.36
CA PRO A 4 -58.06 34.50 -83.65
C PRO A 4 -57.94 36.02 -83.50
N LYS A 5 -57.29 36.68 -84.46
CA LYS A 5 -57.27 38.14 -84.53
C LYS A 5 -58.69 38.65 -84.86
N GLY A 6 -59.50 38.88 -83.82
CA GLY A 6 -60.74 39.64 -83.95
C GLY A 6 -60.44 41.07 -84.41
N PRO A 7 -61.41 41.77 -85.04
CA PRO A 7 -61.18 43.03 -85.73
C PRO A 7 -60.56 44.10 -84.82
N ASP A 8 -59.78 45.00 -85.44
CA ASP A 8 -59.08 46.10 -84.77
C ASP A 8 -60.02 47.25 -84.34
N SER A 9 -61.33 47.12 -84.63
CA SER A 9 -62.39 48.08 -84.28
C SER A 9 -63.02 47.86 -82.91
N LEU A 10 -62.66 46.78 -82.19
CA LEU A 10 -63.28 46.42 -80.91
C LEU A 10 -62.94 47.43 -79.81
N CYS A 11 -63.93 47.82 -79.02
CA CYS A 11 -63.78 48.81 -77.93
C CYS A 11 -63.00 48.32 -76.69
N PHE A 12 -62.39 47.14 -76.72
CA PHE A 12 -61.65 46.55 -75.59
C PHE A 12 -60.46 45.69 -76.06
N ASP A 13 -59.45 45.58 -75.20
CA ASP A 13 -58.33 44.68 -75.40
C ASP A 13 -58.70 43.23 -75.01
N LYS A 14 -58.30 42.29 -75.87
CA LYS A 14 -58.69 40.86 -75.81
C LYS A 14 -57.92 40.09 -74.74
N ASP A 15 -56.70 40.54 -74.43
CA ASP A 15 -55.82 39.87 -73.47
C ASP A 15 -56.27 40.06 -72.01
N VAL A 16 -57.20 40.98 -71.76
CA VAL A 16 -57.79 41.21 -70.43
C VAL A 16 -58.54 39.97 -69.91
N PHE A 17 -59.19 39.21 -70.81
CA PHE A 17 -59.90 37.97 -70.45
C PHE A 17 -58.99 36.77 -70.13
N MET A 18 -57.67 36.89 -70.37
CA MET A 18 -56.68 35.83 -70.13
C MET A 18 -55.87 36.04 -68.84
N LYS A 19 -56.24 37.04 -68.02
CA LYS A 19 -55.64 37.29 -66.70
C LYS A 19 -56.38 36.48 -65.64
N ASP A 20 -55.64 35.83 -64.75
CA ASP A 20 -56.22 35.05 -63.63
C ASP A 20 -57.07 35.93 -62.68
N ASP A 21 -56.78 37.24 -62.64
CA ASP A 21 -57.42 38.24 -61.78
C ASP A 21 -58.60 39.01 -62.45
N PHE A 22 -59.23 38.45 -63.49
CA PHE A 22 -60.24 39.16 -64.29
C PHE A 22 -61.52 39.52 -63.49
N ASP A 23 -61.82 40.82 -63.38
CA ASP A 23 -63.03 41.35 -62.74
C ASP A 23 -63.97 42.02 -63.75
N VAL A 24 -65.25 41.59 -63.74
CA VAL A 24 -66.26 42.02 -64.71
C VAL A 24 -66.69 43.47 -64.49
N ASP A 25 -66.85 43.89 -63.23
CA ASP A 25 -67.38 45.22 -62.90
C ASP A 25 -66.35 46.31 -63.21
N GLN A 26 -65.07 46.08 -62.94
CA GLN A 26 -63.98 46.96 -63.37
C GLN A 26 -63.87 47.03 -64.89
N PHE A 27 -63.90 45.90 -65.58
CA PHE A 27 -63.83 45.85 -67.04
C PHE A 27 -64.94 46.67 -67.72
N VAL A 28 -66.19 46.52 -67.26
CA VAL A 28 -67.33 47.30 -67.75
C VAL A 28 -67.20 48.78 -67.37
N ALA A 29 -66.72 49.10 -66.17
CA ALA A 29 -66.50 50.48 -65.74
C ALA A 29 -65.41 51.21 -66.54
N GLU A 30 -64.39 50.51 -67.03
CA GLU A 30 -63.36 51.09 -67.91
C GLU A 30 -63.86 51.28 -69.34
N CYS A 31 -64.47 50.25 -69.94
CA CYS A 31 -65.00 50.34 -71.30
C CYS A 31 -66.08 51.44 -71.45
N ARG A 32 -66.95 51.60 -70.43
CA ARG A 32 -67.98 52.63 -70.39
C ARG A 32 -67.45 54.08 -70.35
N LYS A 33 -66.15 54.29 -70.06
CA LYS A 33 -65.51 55.63 -70.19
C LYS A 33 -65.23 56.00 -71.64
N GLN A 34 -65.09 55.01 -72.52
CA GLN A 34 -64.65 55.20 -73.91
C GLN A 34 -65.82 55.09 -74.89
N VAL A 35 -66.77 54.18 -74.64
CA VAL A 35 -67.84 53.81 -75.60
C VAL A 35 -69.19 53.62 -74.88
N GLN A 36 -70.31 53.77 -75.60
CA GLN A 36 -71.64 53.50 -75.05
C GLN A 36 -71.88 51.99 -74.84
N LEU A 37 -72.74 51.64 -73.89
CA LEU A 37 -72.99 50.24 -73.48
C LEU A 37 -73.55 49.38 -74.61
N GLU A 38 -74.34 49.99 -75.49
CA GLU A 38 -74.95 49.36 -76.66
C GLU A 38 -73.90 48.91 -77.68
N GLU A 39 -72.93 49.77 -78.01
CA GLU A 39 -71.78 49.44 -78.89
C GLU A 39 -70.88 48.37 -78.23
N MET A 40 -70.55 48.53 -76.94
CA MET A 40 -69.76 47.56 -76.19
C MET A 40 -70.41 46.16 -76.21
N ARG A 41 -71.75 46.09 -76.07
CA ARG A 41 -72.49 44.83 -76.14
C ARG A 41 -72.40 44.21 -77.54
N GLU A 42 -72.50 45.01 -78.60
CA GLU A 42 -72.44 44.52 -79.98
C GLU A 42 -71.03 44.01 -80.32
N ASP A 43 -69.98 44.72 -79.89
CA ASP A 43 -68.58 44.28 -79.99
C ASP A 43 -68.30 42.99 -79.18
N LEU A 44 -68.82 42.89 -77.96
CA LEU A 44 -68.74 41.66 -77.15
C LEU A 44 -69.48 40.49 -77.81
N GLU A 45 -70.65 40.72 -78.41
CA GLU A 45 -71.41 39.67 -79.09
C GLU A 45 -70.73 39.24 -80.41
N LEU A 46 -70.13 40.19 -81.14
CA LEU A 46 -69.29 39.91 -82.31
C LEU A 46 -68.09 39.06 -81.92
N TYR A 47 -67.35 39.47 -80.87
CA TYR A 47 -66.18 38.76 -80.39
C TYR A 47 -66.55 37.37 -79.84
N TYR A 48 -67.66 37.25 -79.11
CA TYR A 48 -68.20 35.97 -78.63
C TYR A 48 -68.55 35.03 -79.80
N LYS A 49 -69.21 35.52 -80.86
CA LYS A 49 -69.50 34.70 -82.06
C LYS A 49 -68.22 34.22 -82.73
N LEU A 50 -67.20 35.08 -82.82
CA LEU A 50 -65.90 34.76 -83.43
C LEU A 50 -65.13 33.74 -82.58
N LEU A 51 -65.07 33.93 -81.25
CA LEU A 51 -64.53 32.97 -80.28
C LEU A 51 -65.25 31.62 -80.33
N LYS A 52 -66.59 31.63 -80.41
CA LYS A 52 -67.40 30.41 -80.46
C LYS A 52 -67.13 29.59 -81.73
N THR A 53 -67.05 30.25 -82.89
CA THR A 53 -66.66 29.58 -84.15
C THR A 53 -65.25 29.02 -84.04
N ALA A 54 -64.29 29.81 -83.58
CA ALA A 54 -62.90 29.36 -83.45
C ALA A 54 -62.70 28.26 -82.40
N MET A 55 -63.47 28.28 -81.30
CA MET A 55 -63.47 27.20 -80.31
C MET A 55 -64.04 25.91 -80.90
N VAL A 56 -65.11 26.00 -81.69
CA VAL A 56 -65.66 24.84 -82.42
C VAL A 56 -64.63 24.32 -83.45
N GLU A 57 -63.90 25.19 -84.15
CA GLU A 57 -62.81 24.78 -85.04
C GLU A 57 -61.65 24.12 -84.28
N LEU A 58 -61.20 24.67 -83.15
CA LEU A 58 -60.15 24.10 -82.31
C LEU A 58 -60.56 22.74 -81.74
N ILE A 59 -61.78 22.64 -81.19
CA ILE A 59 -62.33 21.38 -80.67
C ILE A 59 -62.48 20.35 -81.80
N ASN A 60 -62.93 20.74 -83.00
CA ASN A 60 -63.07 19.81 -84.12
C ASN A 60 -61.72 19.38 -84.71
N LYS A 61 -60.73 20.28 -84.74
CA LYS A 61 -59.39 20.01 -85.27
C LYS A 61 -58.59 19.08 -84.36
N ASP A 62 -58.61 19.35 -83.06
CA ASP A 62 -57.85 18.63 -82.06
C ASP A 62 -58.74 17.64 -81.27
N TYR A 63 -59.93 17.31 -81.80
CA TYR A 63 -60.92 16.40 -81.19
C TYR A 63 -60.31 15.04 -80.84
N ALA A 64 -59.53 14.50 -81.79
CA ALA A 64 -58.85 13.23 -81.63
C ALA A 64 -57.87 13.25 -80.46
N ASP A 65 -57.12 14.34 -80.28
CA ASP A 65 -56.12 14.46 -79.21
C ASP A 65 -56.76 14.68 -77.84
N PHE A 66 -57.85 15.45 -77.75
CA PHE A 66 -58.60 15.60 -76.50
C PHE A 66 -59.28 14.29 -76.07
N VAL A 67 -59.88 13.55 -77.01
CA VAL A 67 -60.46 12.23 -76.75
C VAL A 67 -59.38 11.21 -76.38
N ASN A 68 -58.24 11.21 -77.05
CA ASN A 68 -57.11 10.35 -76.71
C ASN A 68 -56.55 10.67 -75.32
N LEU A 69 -56.33 11.95 -74.98
CA LEU A 69 -55.78 12.36 -73.69
C LEU A 69 -56.72 12.01 -72.53
N SER A 70 -58.02 12.29 -72.67
CA SER A 70 -59.03 11.94 -71.66
C SER A 70 -59.19 10.43 -71.49
N THR A 71 -59.18 9.67 -72.60
CA THR A 71 -59.22 8.20 -72.55
C THR A 71 -57.96 7.62 -71.88
N ASN A 72 -56.78 8.18 -72.17
CA ASN A 72 -55.51 7.74 -71.60
C ASN A 72 -55.39 8.09 -70.11
N LEU A 73 -55.85 9.27 -69.66
CA LEU A 73 -55.87 9.63 -68.22
C LEU A 73 -56.78 8.70 -67.42
N VAL A 74 -58.00 8.43 -67.91
CA VAL A 74 -58.93 7.47 -67.27
C VAL A 74 -58.41 6.02 -67.35
N GLY A 75 -57.61 5.69 -68.37
CA GLY A 75 -56.89 4.42 -68.46
C GLY A 75 -55.71 4.33 -67.47
N MET A 76 -55.03 5.44 -67.21
CA MET A 76 -53.85 5.49 -66.34
C MET A 76 -54.21 5.26 -64.88
N ASP A 77 -55.34 5.76 -64.38
CA ASP A 77 -55.85 5.40 -63.05
C ASP A 77 -56.10 3.88 -62.92
N LYS A 78 -56.61 3.23 -63.97
CA LYS A 78 -56.79 1.77 -63.97
C LYS A 78 -55.46 1.04 -63.94
N ALA A 79 -54.48 1.47 -64.74
CA ALA A 79 -53.13 0.89 -64.74
C ALA A 79 -52.39 1.11 -63.42
N LEU A 80 -52.52 2.30 -62.81
CA LEU A 80 -51.93 2.62 -61.51
C LEU A 80 -52.54 1.77 -60.38
N ASN A 81 -53.86 1.58 -60.38
CA ASN A 81 -54.53 0.69 -59.42
C ASN A 81 -54.20 -0.79 -59.67
N GLN A 82 -53.98 -1.20 -60.92
CA GLN A 82 -53.48 -2.54 -61.26
C GLN A 82 -52.05 -2.81 -60.81
N LEU A 83 -51.23 -1.76 -60.58
CA LEU A 83 -49.87 -1.88 -60.06
C LEU A 83 -49.78 -1.66 -58.55
N SER A 84 -50.61 -0.79 -57.97
CA SER A 84 -50.58 -0.48 -56.54
C SER A 84 -50.97 -1.68 -55.67
N VAL A 85 -51.95 -2.48 -56.10
CA VAL A 85 -52.41 -3.66 -55.35
C VAL A 85 -51.33 -4.77 -55.30
N PRO A 86 -50.72 -5.23 -56.42
CA PRO A 86 -49.63 -6.19 -56.38
C PRO A 86 -48.38 -5.68 -55.63
N LEU A 87 -48.05 -4.39 -55.74
CA LEU A 87 -46.93 -3.80 -54.97
C LEU A 87 -47.22 -3.75 -53.46
N GLY A 88 -48.47 -3.52 -53.07
CA GLY A 88 -48.93 -3.63 -51.68
C GLY A 88 -48.82 -5.07 -51.16
N GLN A 89 -49.31 -6.04 -51.93
CA GLN A 89 -49.22 -7.47 -51.62
C GLN A 89 -47.76 -7.94 -51.49
N LEU A 90 -46.89 -7.59 -52.46
CA LEU A 90 -45.47 -7.91 -52.40
C LEU A 90 -44.78 -7.30 -51.17
N ARG A 91 -45.16 -6.08 -50.77
CA ARG A 91 -44.65 -5.45 -49.54
C ARG A 91 -45.09 -6.22 -48.29
N GLU A 92 -46.33 -6.68 -48.23
CA GLU A 92 -46.83 -7.50 -47.12
C GLU A 92 -46.15 -8.87 -47.07
N GLU A 93 -45.95 -9.53 -48.22
CA GLU A 93 -45.18 -10.78 -48.32
C GLU A 93 -43.73 -10.62 -47.86
N VAL A 94 -43.06 -9.53 -48.27
CA VAL A 94 -41.68 -9.23 -47.84
C VAL A 94 -41.61 -8.91 -46.33
N MET A 95 -42.57 -8.16 -45.78
CA MET A 95 -42.65 -7.90 -44.34
C MET A 95 -42.93 -9.18 -43.53
N SER A 96 -43.82 -10.04 -44.03
CA SER A 96 -44.12 -11.35 -43.44
C SER A 96 -42.87 -12.25 -43.45
N LEU A 97 -42.19 -12.36 -44.60
CA LEU A 97 -40.96 -13.13 -44.73
C LEU A 97 -39.84 -12.56 -43.84
N GLN A 98 -39.73 -11.24 -43.69
CA GLN A 98 -38.81 -10.61 -42.76
C GLN A 98 -39.13 -10.95 -41.30
N SER A 99 -40.41 -11.00 -40.91
CA SER A 99 -40.83 -11.46 -39.57
C SER A 99 -40.42 -12.92 -39.35
N CYS A 100 -40.76 -13.82 -40.27
CA CYS A 100 -40.39 -15.23 -40.19
C CYS A 100 -38.87 -15.45 -40.12
N VAL A 101 -38.08 -14.69 -40.88
CA VAL A 101 -36.62 -14.75 -40.82
C VAL A 101 -36.10 -14.26 -39.45
N ASN A 102 -36.63 -13.16 -38.92
CA ASN A 102 -36.26 -12.67 -37.58
C ASN A 102 -36.64 -13.65 -36.46
N GLU A 103 -37.81 -14.28 -36.54
CA GLU A 103 -38.25 -15.33 -35.60
C GLU A 103 -37.30 -16.54 -35.64
N VAL A 104 -36.87 -16.96 -36.84
CA VAL A 104 -35.88 -18.04 -37.02
C VAL A 104 -34.51 -17.64 -36.45
N ILE A 105 -34.03 -16.42 -36.71
CA ILE A 105 -32.77 -15.91 -36.13
C ILE A 105 -32.85 -15.92 -34.60
N GLN A 106 -33.93 -15.38 -34.02
CA GLN A 106 -34.12 -15.36 -32.57
C GLN A 106 -34.23 -16.77 -31.98
N ALA A 107 -34.83 -17.74 -32.70
CA ALA A 107 -34.85 -19.14 -32.28
C ALA A 107 -33.44 -19.77 -32.31
N ILE A 108 -32.63 -19.46 -33.32
CA ILE A 108 -31.23 -19.90 -33.44
C ILE A 108 -30.38 -19.31 -32.30
N ASP A 109 -30.45 -18.00 -32.04
CA ASP A 109 -29.70 -17.35 -30.96
C ASP A 109 -30.05 -17.93 -29.58
N ASN A 110 -31.35 -18.15 -29.32
CA ASN A 110 -31.82 -18.82 -28.11
C ASN A 110 -31.27 -20.25 -27.99
N GLN A 111 -31.12 -20.97 -29.11
CA GLN A 111 -30.58 -22.34 -29.12
C GLN A 111 -29.05 -22.35 -28.95
N LEU A 112 -28.32 -21.40 -29.55
CA LEU A 112 -26.89 -21.21 -29.36
C LEU A 112 -26.55 -20.86 -27.90
N SER A 113 -27.33 -19.95 -27.29
CA SER A 113 -27.21 -19.61 -25.86
C SER A 113 -27.43 -20.83 -24.96
N LYS A 114 -28.49 -21.61 -25.20
CA LYS A 114 -28.74 -22.89 -24.51
C LYS A 114 -27.59 -23.89 -24.70
N GLN A 115 -26.99 -23.97 -25.89
CA GLN A 115 -25.86 -24.85 -26.20
C GLN A 115 -24.60 -24.42 -25.44
N GLU A 116 -24.31 -23.11 -25.36
CA GLU A 116 -23.20 -22.57 -24.58
C GLU A 116 -23.36 -22.88 -23.09
N ASP A 117 -24.56 -22.67 -22.53
CA ASP A 117 -24.88 -22.99 -21.14
C ASP A 117 -24.80 -24.49 -20.82
N LEU A 118 -25.28 -25.35 -21.74
CA LEU A 118 -25.11 -26.80 -21.61
C LEU A 118 -23.63 -27.20 -21.65
N GLN A 119 -22.83 -26.56 -22.50
CA GLN A 119 -21.40 -26.82 -22.58
C GLN A 119 -20.66 -26.36 -21.30
N LYS A 120 -20.99 -25.18 -20.74
CA LYS A 120 -20.50 -24.71 -19.44
C LYS A 120 -20.84 -25.70 -18.33
N LYS A 121 -22.10 -26.14 -18.24
CA LYS A 121 -22.57 -27.15 -17.26
C LYS A 121 -21.83 -28.48 -17.43
N LYS A 122 -21.67 -28.97 -18.67
CA LYS A 122 -20.94 -30.21 -18.98
C LYS A 122 -19.48 -30.15 -18.52
N VAL A 123 -18.77 -29.06 -18.82
CA VAL A 123 -17.39 -28.85 -18.36
C VAL A 123 -17.30 -28.85 -16.83
N CYS A 124 -18.26 -28.22 -16.15
CA CYS A 124 -18.29 -28.18 -14.70
C CYS A 124 -18.53 -29.56 -14.06
N VAL A 125 -19.48 -30.35 -14.59
CA VAL A 125 -19.74 -31.73 -14.15
C VAL A 125 -18.50 -32.62 -14.35
N LEU A 126 -17.82 -32.52 -15.49
CA LEU A 126 -16.59 -33.27 -15.75
C LEU A 126 -15.46 -32.91 -14.75
N ARG A 127 -15.32 -31.63 -14.39
CA ARG A 127 -14.37 -31.19 -13.34
C ARG A 127 -14.72 -31.77 -11.96
N LEU A 128 -16.01 -31.77 -11.58
CA LEU A 128 -16.46 -32.35 -10.31
C LEU A 128 -16.24 -33.87 -10.25
N ILE A 129 -16.46 -34.59 -11.36
CA ILE A 129 -16.12 -36.02 -11.47
C ILE A 129 -14.62 -36.23 -11.26
N GLN A 130 -13.77 -35.36 -11.81
CA GLN A 130 -12.32 -35.44 -11.60
C GLN A 130 -11.93 -35.17 -10.14
N VAL A 131 -12.52 -34.16 -9.49
CA VAL A 131 -12.33 -33.87 -8.05
C VAL A 131 -12.66 -35.09 -7.20
N VAL A 132 -13.83 -35.72 -7.42
CA VAL A 132 -14.25 -36.92 -6.66
C VAL A 132 -13.30 -38.10 -6.90
N ARG A 133 -12.91 -38.35 -8.16
CA ARG A 133 -11.93 -39.41 -8.50
C ARG A 133 -10.57 -39.18 -7.87
N SER A 134 -10.06 -37.96 -7.84
CA SER A 134 -8.80 -37.63 -7.18
C SER A 134 -8.89 -37.81 -5.66
N VAL A 135 -10.01 -37.42 -5.03
CA VAL A 135 -10.27 -37.70 -3.61
C VAL A 135 -10.27 -39.20 -3.33
N GLU A 136 -11.04 -40.00 -4.08
CA GLU A 136 -11.10 -41.46 -3.92
C GLU A 136 -9.75 -42.15 -4.16
N LYS A 137 -8.97 -41.66 -5.12
CA LYS A 137 -7.62 -42.16 -5.42
C LYS A 137 -6.64 -41.88 -4.28
N ILE A 138 -6.65 -40.65 -3.73
CA ILE A 138 -5.80 -40.29 -2.59
C ILE A 138 -6.23 -41.06 -1.35
N GLU A 139 -7.53 -41.10 -1.02
CA GLU A 139 -8.07 -41.91 0.07
C GLU A 139 -7.65 -43.37 -0.06
N LYS A 140 -7.75 -43.99 -1.25
CA LYS A 140 -7.34 -45.39 -1.47
C LYS A 140 -5.86 -45.62 -1.24
N ILE A 141 -4.98 -44.71 -1.70
CA ILE A 141 -3.54 -44.81 -1.45
C ILE A 141 -3.26 -44.68 0.05
N LEU A 142 -3.91 -43.74 0.73
CA LEU A 142 -3.68 -43.43 2.14
C LEU A 142 -4.18 -44.54 3.07
N HIS A 143 -5.38 -45.08 2.82
CA HIS A 143 -5.90 -46.25 3.56
C HIS A 143 -5.08 -47.53 3.31
N SER A 144 -4.42 -47.66 2.15
CA SER A 144 -3.54 -48.81 1.89
C SER A 144 -2.27 -48.84 2.73
N GLN A 145 -1.89 -47.70 3.35
CA GLN A 145 -0.83 -47.61 4.34
C GLN A 145 -1.35 -48.05 5.71
N ASN A 146 -2.39 -47.38 6.23
CA ASN A 146 -2.95 -47.68 7.56
C ASN A 146 -3.44 -49.14 7.71
N SER A 147 -3.90 -49.78 6.61
CA SER A 147 -4.37 -51.17 6.65
C SER A 147 -3.25 -52.22 6.76
N LYS A 148 -1.96 -51.84 6.71
CA LYS A 148 -0.82 -52.78 6.70
C LYS A 148 -0.02 -52.86 8.01
N GLU A 149 -0.51 -52.29 9.10
CA GLU A 149 0.14 -52.39 10.42
C GLU A 149 0.11 -53.81 11.04
N SER A 150 -0.57 -54.78 10.43
CA SER A 150 -0.71 -56.15 10.96
C SER A 150 0.12 -57.25 10.29
N SER A 151 1.05 -56.94 9.36
CA SER A 151 1.91 -57.97 8.75
C SER A 151 3.35 -57.53 8.43
N SER A 152 4.22 -57.75 9.41
CA SER A 152 5.62 -58.19 9.26
C SER A 152 6.54 -57.53 8.22
N LEU A 153 7.44 -56.68 8.74
CA LEU A 153 8.90 -56.69 8.50
C LEU A 153 9.51 -56.28 7.14
N GLU A 154 8.77 -56.15 6.03
CA GLU A 154 9.39 -55.80 4.72
C GLU A 154 8.96 -54.45 4.09
N ILE A 155 8.08 -53.68 4.74
CA ILE A 155 7.52 -52.43 4.17
C ILE A 155 8.07 -51.15 4.84
N SER A 156 8.73 -51.28 5.99
CA SER A 156 9.25 -50.16 6.80
C SER A 156 10.57 -49.56 6.27
N SER A 157 10.58 -49.10 5.03
CA SER A 157 11.62 -48.18 4.52
C SER A 157 11.04 -46.77 4.45
N PRO A 158 11.48 -45.81 5.29
CA PRO A 158 10.93 -44.44 5.30
C PRO A 158 11.04 -43.72 3.95
N LEU A 159 12.00 -44.10 3.11
CA LEU A 159 12.13 -43.64 1.72
C LEU A 159 10.92 -44.02 0.84
N LEU A 160 10.34 -45.22 1.01
CA LEU A 160 9.15 -45.63 0.27
C LEU A 160 7.91 -44.83 0.72
N ALA A 161 7.80 -44.54 2.01
CA ALA A 161 6.76 -43.65 2.53
C ALA A 161 6.88 -42.26 1.91
N GLY A 162 8.10 -41.69 1.85
CA GLY A 162 8.37 -40.40 1.18
C GLY A 162 7.97 -40.38 -0.29
N GLN A 163 8.33 -41.40 -1.08
CA GLN A 163 7.96 -41.50 -2.50
C GLN A 163 6.43 -41.62 -2.72
N ILE A 164 5.73 -42.35 -1.84
CA ILE A 164 4.27 -42.45 -1.88
C ILE A 164 3.63 -41.10 -1.54
N LEU A 165 4.21 -40.36 -0.60
CA LEU A 165 3.72 -39.05 -0.17
C LEU A 165 3.91 -37.97 -1.22
N GLU A 166 5.03 -37.96 -1.95
CA GLU A 166 5.26 -37.09 -3.11
C GLU A 166 4.23 -37.37 -4.22
N ARG A 167 3.92 -38.66 -4.47
CA ARG A 167 2.83 -39.04 -5.38
C ARG A 167 1.46 -38.57 -4.89
N ILE A 168 1.18 -38.64 -3.59
CA ILE A 168 -0.06 -38.10 -3.00
C ILE A 168 -0.11 -36.57 -3.19
N ALA A 169 0.98 -35.86 -2.95
CA ALA A 169 1.05 -34.40 -3.09
C ALA A 169 0.82 -33.93 -4.54
N THR A 170 1.37 -34.61 -5.54
CA THR A 170 1.10 -34.26 -6.95
C THR A 170 -0.37 -34.44 -7.33
N GLU A 171 -1.03 -35.49 -6.86
CA GLU A 171 -2.48 -35.71 -7.04
C GLU A 171 -3.33 -34.72 -6.22
N PHE A 172 -2.86 -34.36 -5.02
CA PHE A 172 -3.51 -33.39 -4.14
C PHE A 172 -3.44 -31.97 -4.71
N ASN A 173 -2.36 -31.60 -5.39
CA ASN A 173 -2.26 -30.35 -6.13
C ASN A 173 -3.25 -30.28 -7.30
N GLN A 174 -3.38 -31.36 -8.07
CA GLN A 174 -4.37 -31.44 -9.15
C GLN A 174 -5.80 -31.34 -8.58
N LEU A 175 -6.06 -32.00 -7.45
CA LEU A 175 -7.30 -31.91 -6.70
C LEU A 175 -7.59 -30.46 -6.25
N GLN A 176 -6.63 -29.76 -5.64
CA GLN A 176 -6.78 -28.36 -5.25
C GLN A 176 -7.07 -27.46 -6.46
N PHE A 177 -6.32 -27.61 -7.56
CA PHE A 177 -6.51 -26.84 -8.79
C PHE A 177 -7.93 -27.00 -9.36
N HIS A 178 -8.44 -28.23 -9.44
CA HIS A 178 -9.80 -28.49 -9.89
C HIS A 178 -10.87 -28.04 -8.89
N ALA A 179 -10.61 -28.12 -7.58
CA ALA A 179 -11.50 -27.61 -6.54
C ALA A 179 -11.63 -26.08 -6.58
N VAL A 180 -10.51 -25.35 -6.74
CA VAL A 180 -10.49 -23.88 -6.85
C VAL A 180 -11.23 -23.40 -8.10
N GLN A 181 -11.11 -24.11 -9.23
CA GLN A 181 -11.88 -23.83 -10.45
C GLN A 181 -13.37 -24.19 -10.37
N SER A 182 -13.81 -24.89 -9.32
CA SER A 182 -15.20 -25.36 -9.14
C SER A 182 -15.90 -24.64 -7.98
N LYS A 183 -15.36 -23.49 -7.52
CA LYS A 183 -15.95 -22.63 -6.48
C LYS A 183 -17.39 -22.24 -6.84
N GLY A 184 -18.28 -22.28 -5.85
CA GLY A 184 -19.71 -21.96 -6.00
C GLY A 184 -20.62 -23.14 -6.37
N MET A 185 -20.08 -24.33 -6.60
CA MET A 185 -20.88 -25.53 -6.91
C MET A 185 -21.32 -26.28 -5.64
N PRO A 186 -22.62 -26.56 -5.42
CA PRO A 186 -23.12 -27.24 -4.21
C PRO A 186 -22.54 -28.64 -3.96
N LEU A 187 -22.10 -29.33 -5.01
CA LEU A 187 -21.41 -30.62 -4.89
C LEU A 187 -20.00 -30.48 -4.28
N LEU A 188 -19.31 -29.36 -4.50
CA LEU A 188 -18.01 -29.10 -3.90
C LEU A 188 -18.13 -28.90 -2.38
N ASP A 189 -19.22 -28.30 -1.90
CA ASP A 189 -19.47 -28.14 -0.46
C ASP A 189 -19.61 -29.50 0.26
N LYS A 190 -20.20 -30.51 -0.41
CA LYS A 190 -20.25 -31.89 0.11
C LYS A 190 -18.91 -32.62 0.09
N VAL A 191 -17.99 -32.25 -0.80
CA VAL A 191 -16.67 -32.88 -0.93
C VAL A 191 -15.60 -32.16 -0.10
N ARG A 192 -15.81 -30.88 0.24
CA ARG A 192 -14.89 -30.05 1.06
C ARG A 192 -14.48 -30.73 2.38
N PRO A 193 -15.35 -31.40 3.16
CA PRO A 193 -14.93 -32.13 4.37
C PRO A 193 -13.97 -33.29 4.08
N ARG A 194 -14.16 -34.04 2.98
CA ARG A 194 -13.24 -35.12 2.57
C ARG A 194 -11.88 -34.56 2.16
N ILE A 195 -11.86 -33.45 1.41
CA ILE A 195 -10.62 -32.75 1.06
C ILE A 195 -9.90 -32.27 2.33
N ALA A 196 -10.61 -31.69 3.30
CA ALA A 196 -10.02 -31.28 4.57
C ALA A 196 -9.45 -32.46 5.38
N GLY A 197 -10.15 -33.60 5.41
CA GLY A 197 -9.65 -34.84 6.01
C GLY A 197 -8.36 -35.35 5.35
N ILE A 198 -8.32 -35.38 4.01
CA ILE A 198 -7.09 -35.70 3.25
C ILE A 198 -5.96 -34.74 3.62
N THR A 199 -6.22 -33.42 3.64
CA THR A 199 -5.22 -32.41 4.01
C THR A 199 -4.65 -32.66 5.39
N SER A 200 -5.51 -32.96 6.38
CA SER A 200 -5.10 -33.21 7.76
C SER A 200 -4.28 -34.50 7.89
N MET A 201 -4.66 -35.58 7.23
CA MET A 201 -3.90 -36.84 7.23
C MET A 201 -2.53 -36.66 6.56
N LEU A 202 -2.51 -35.99 5.40
CA LEU A 202 -1.27 -35.69 4.66
C LEU A 202 -0.33 -34.82 5.50
N GLN A 203 -0.86 -33.79 6.17
CA GLN A 203 -0.10 -32.95 7.08
C GLN A 203 0.45 -33.77 8.27
N GLN A 204 -0.36 -34.58 8.95
CA GLN A 204 0.09 -35.40 10.08
C GLN A 204 1.19 -36.41 9.68
N SER A 205 1.06 -37.04 8.50
CA SER A 205 2.10 -37.94 7.97
C SER A 205 3.40 -37.19 7.63
N LEU A 206 3.29 -35.98 7.07
CA LEU A 206 4.45 -35.11 6.79
C LEU A 206 5.14 -34.62 8.06
N GLU A 207 4.37 -34.24 9.08
CA GLU A 207 4.89 -33.84 10.40
C GLU A 207 5.69 -35.00 11.03
N GLY A 208 5.12 -36.21 11.05
CA GLY A 208 5.82 -37.41 11.55
C GLY A 208 7.14 -37.69 10.83
N LEU A 209 7.14 -37.71 9.49
CA LEU A 209 8.35 -37.95 8.69
C LEU A 209 9.40 -36.84 8.83
N LEU A 210 8.99 -35.58 9.01
CA LEU A 210 9.94 -34.49 9.24
C LEU A 210 10.60 -34.62 10.61
N ILE A 211 9.85 -34.98 11.65
CA ILE A 211 10.37 -35.21 13.00
C ILE A 211 11.32 -36.41 13.01
N GLU A 212 10.93 -37.54 12.40
CA GLU A 212 11.78 -38.73 12.25
C GLU A 212 13.05 -38.40 11.45
N GLY A 213 12.94 -37.62 10.37
CA GLY A 213 14.08 -37.21 9.53
C GLY A 213 15.10 -36.34 10.27
N LEU A 214 14.62 -35.43 11.12
CA LEU A 214 15.46 -34.60 11.98
C LEU A 214 16.13 -35.43 13.09
N GLN A 215 15.42 -36.37 13.71
CA GLN A 215 15.96 -37.24 14.76
C GLN A 215 17.00 -38.24 14.23
N THR A 216 16.71 -38.87 13.09
CA THR A 216 17.62 -39.84 12.43
C THR A 216 18.75 -39.18 11.65
N SER A 217 18.73 -37.85 11.49
CA SER A 217 19.64 -37.07 10.64
C SER A 217 19.67 -37.53 9.17
N ASN A 218 18.55 -38.06 8.67
CA ASN A 218 18.45 -38.61 7.31
C ASN A 218 18.17 -37.50 6.28
N VAL A 219 19.20 -37.13 5.52
CA VAL A 219 19.15 -36.09 4.47
C VAL A 219 18.03 -36.33 3.47
N ASP A 220 17.92 -37.55 2.96
CA ASP A 220 16.94 -37.89 1.91
C ASP A 220 15.51 -37.85 2.43
N MET A 221 15.25 -38.35 3.65
CA MET A 221 13.93 -38.28 4.26
C MET A 221 13.48 -36.82 4.45
N VAL A 222 14.35 -35.96 4.97
CA VAL A 222 14.06 -34.52 5.10
C VAL A 222 13.88 -33.87 3.73
N ARG A 223 14.70 -34.22 2.73
CA ARG A 223 14.60 -33.70 1.35
C ARG A 223 13.26 -34.04 0.70
N HIS A 224 12.83 -35.30 0.73
CA HIS A 224 11.54 -35.71 0.18
C HIS A 224 10.36 -35.08 0.95
N CYS A 225 10.44 -35.00 2.28
CA CYS A 225 9.41 -34.36 3.09
C CYS A 225 9.27 -32.86 2.75
N LEU A 226 10.37 -32.11 2.67
CA LEU A 226 10.34 -30.68 2.32
C LEU A 226 9.92 -30.43 0.86
N ARG A 227 10.27 -31.30 -0.10
CA ARG A 227 9.71 -31.26 -1.46
C ARG A 227 8.20 -31.43 -1.45
N THR A 228 7.70 -32.34 -0.62
CA THR A 228 6.28 -32.64 -0.53
C THR A 228 5.50 -31.48 0.10
N TYR A 229 6.01 -30.87 1.18
CA TYR A 229 5.49 -29.63 1.77
C TYR A 229 5.50 -28.45 0.79
N ALA A 230 6.58 -28.28 0.02
CA ALA A 230 6.67 -27.23 -1.00
C ALA A 230 5.69 -27.48 -2.16
N THR A 231 5.50 -28.74 -2.55
CA THR A 231 4.51 -29.13 -3.56
C THR A 231 3.12 -28.69 -3.14
N ILE A 232 2.68 -29.01 -1.91
CA ILE A 232 1.31 -28.70 -1.44
C ILE A 232 1.11 -27.25 -0.93
N ASP A 233 2.03 -26.33 -1.23
CA ASP A 233 2.04 -24.92 -0.78
C ASP A 233 1.95 -24.74 0.75
N LYS A 234 2.67 -25.59 1.49
CA LYS A 234 2.68 -25.68 2.96
C LYS A 234 4.06 -25.47 3.59
N THR A 235 4.94 -24.72 2.92
CA THR A 235 6.31 -24.45 3.38
C THR A 235 6.35 -23.86 4.79
N ARG A 236 5.45 -22.91 5.09
CA ARG A 236 5.32 -22.26 6.40
C ARG A 236 4.98 -23.22 7.54
N ASP A 237 4.18 -24.25 7.27
CA ASP A 237 3.76 -25.20 8.30
C ASP A 237 4.94 -26.09 8.72
N ALA A 238 5.80 -26.47 7.76
CA ALA A 238 7.07 -27.14 8.04
C ALA A 238 8.08 -26.23 8.78
N GLU A 239 8.16 -24.94 8.42
CA GLU A 239 8.98 -23.95 9.14
C GLU A 239 8.50 -23.78 10.59
N ALA A 240 7.18 -23.71 10.81
CA ALA A 240 6.60 -23.65 12.15
C ALA A 240 6.87 -24.93 12.95
N LEU A 241 6.77 -26.12 12.33
CA LEU A 241 7.07 -27.40 12.99
C LEU A 241 8.55 -27.48 13.41
N VAL A 242 9.48 -27.08 12.54
CA VAL A 242 10.91 -26.99 12.89
C VAL A 242 11.13 -26.04 14.06
N GLY A 243 10.45 -24.88 14.07
CA GLY A 243 10.43 -23.95 15.21
C GLY A 243 10.01 -24.64 16.51
N GLN A 244 8.89 -25.36 16.49
CA GLN A 244 8.32 -26.00 17.68
C GLN A 244 9.10 -27.22 18.18
N VAL A 245 9.60 -28.08 17.28
CA VAL A 245 10.20 -29.38 17.66
C VAL A 245 11.72 -29.29 17.84
N LEU A 246 12.41 -28.49 17.01
CA LEU A 246 13.88 -28.41 17.03
C LEU A 246 14.40 -27.16 17.75
N VAL A 247 13.82 -25.99 17.44
CA VAL A 247 14.34 -24.70 17.95
C VAL A 247 13.89 -24.47 19.39
N LYS A 248 12.57 -24.47 19.64
CA LYS A 248 11.97 -24.11 20.92
C LYS A 248 12.56 -24.88 22.11
N PRO A 249 12.74 -26.22 22.10
CA PRO A 249 13.29 -26.94 23.25
C PRO A 249 14.72 -26.51 23.62
N TYR A 250 15.53 -26.14 22.63
CA TYR A 250 16.88 -25.61 22.85
C TYR A 250 16.82 -24.19 23.44
N MET A 251 15.94 -23.32 22.93
CA MET A 251 15.74 -21.97 23.47
C MET A 251 15.18 -22.01 24.90
N ASP A 252 14.31 -22.97 25.18
CA ASP A 252 13.77 -23.26 26.51
C ASP A 252 14.88 -23.65 27.51
N GLN A 253 15.92 -24.37 27.07
CA GLN A 253 17.08 -24.72 27.89
C GLN A 253 18.14 -23.61 28.03
N VAL A 254 18.34 -22.77 27.00
CA VAL A 254 19.43 -21.77 27.00
C VAL A 254 19.01 -20.43 27.60
N ILE A 255 17.76 -19.99 27.40
CA ILE A 255 17.28 -18.66 27.80
C ILE A 255 16.68 -18.74 29.21
N VAL A 256 17.56 -18.83 30.21
CA VAL A 256 17.19 -18.95 31.64
C VAL A 256 17.57 -17.67 32.38
N GLU A 257 16.56 -16.96 32.92
CA GLU A 257 16.73 -15.67 33.57
C GLU A 257 17.75 -15.66 34.71
N GLU A 258 17.72 -16.68 35.57
CA GLU A 258 18.63 -16.83 36.72
C GLU A 258 20.10 -16.98 36.28
N VAL A 259 20.35 -17.74 35.21
CA VAL A 259 21.70 -17.97 34.65
C VAL A 259 22.26 -16.70 34.01
N VAL A 260 21.40 -15.88 33.40
CA VAL A 260 21.77 -14.58 32.84
C VAL A 260 22.05 -13.55 33.95
N LYS A 261 21.27 -13.55 35.05
CA LYS A 261 21.43 -12.61 36.17
C LYS A 261 22.60 -12.93 37.10
N SER A 262 22.94 -14.20 37.29
CA SER A 262 23.99 -14.66 38.21
C SER A 262 25.42 -14.37 37.73
N ASN A 263 25.61 -14.09 36.44
CA ASN A 263 26.92 -13.82 35.84
C ASN A 263 26.95 -12.41 35.26
N SER A 264 28.00 -11.63 35.52
CA SER A 264 28.18 -10.29 34.94
C SER A 264 28.12 -10.31 33.40
N ASN A 265 28.77 -11.30 32.78
CA ASN A 265 28.77 -11.52 31.33
C ASN A 265 27.68 -12.51 30.86
N GLY A 266 26.67 -12.82 31.70
CA GLY A 266 25.68 -13.87 31.45
C GLY A 266 24.90 -13.67 30.15
N LEU A 267 24.54 -12.43 29.82
CA LEU A 267 23.82 -12.08 28.59
C LEU A 267 24.67 -12.35 27.34
N GLN A 268 25.95 -11.97 27.36
CA GLN A 268 26.86 -12.20 26.23
C GLN A 268 27.12 -13.70 26.03
N LEU A 269 27.29 -14.46 27.12
CA LEU A 269 27.46 -15.92 27.06
C LEU A 269 26.21 -16.62 26.50
N MET A 270 25.01 -16.22 26.96
CA MET A 270 23.75 -16.71 26.42
C MET A 270 23.65 -16.44 24.91
N TYR A 271 23.89 -15.20 24.45
CA TYR A 271 23.86 -14.88 23.03
C TYR A 271 24.90 -15.66 22.21
N SER A 272 26.05 -15.99 22.80
CA SER A 272 27.07 -16.79 22.12
C SER A 272 26.57 -18.23 21.89
N ARG A 273 25.93 -18.85 22.89
CA ARG A 273 25.25 -20.16 22.75
C ARG A 273 24.10 -20.12 21.74
N LEU A 274 23.31 -19.05 21.72
CA LEU A 274 22.24 -18.88 20.73
C LEU A 274 22.78 -18.81 19.29
N LEU A 275 23.94 -18.17 19.09
CA LEU A 275 24.64 -18.13 17.79
C LEU A 275 25.29 -19.47 17.42
N GLU A 276 25.59 -20.34 18.39
CA GLU A 276 26.07 -21.70 18.14
C GLU A 276 24.96 -22.64 17.65
N PHE A 277 23.68 -22.31 17.83
CA PHE A 277 22.56 -23.16 17.43
C PHE A 277 22.55 -23.46 15.93
N VAL A 278 22.59 -22.42 15.08
CA VAL A 278 22.49 -22.58 13.61
C VAL A 278 23.67 -23.36 13.02
N PRO A 279 24.95 -23.12 13.42
CA PRO A 279 26.07 -23.94 12.97
C PRO A 279 26.07 -25.40 13.44
N HIS A 280 25.34 -25.77 14.50
CA HIS A 280 25.36 -27.14 15.04
C HIS A 280 24.08 -27.93 14.71
N HIS A 281 22.90 -27.36 14.98
CA HIS A 281 21.62 -28.06 14.89
C HIS A 281 20.90 -27.86 13.55
N CYS A 282 21.20 -26.80 12.79
CA CYS A 282 20.57 -26.54 11.49
C CYS A 282 21.38 -27.05 10.29
N ARG A 283 22.45 -27.84 10.48
CA ARG A 283 23.32 -28.34 9.38
C ARG A 283 22.52 -29.08 8.30
N LEU A 284 21.73 -30.07 8.71
CA LEU A 284 20.88 -30.89 7.84
C LEU A 284 19.91 -30.06 7.00
N LEU A 285 19.20 -29.13 7.66
CA LEU A 285 18.25 -28.24 6.99
C LEU A 285 18.95 -27.30 5.99
N ARG A 286 20.14 -26.77 6.33
CA ARG A 286 20.95 -25.93 5.44
C ARG A 286 21.49 -26.70 4.25
N GLU A 287 21.84 -27.97 4.41
CA GLU A 287 22.28 -28.84 3.31
C GLU A 287 21.14 -29.09 2.32
N VAL A 288 19.96 -29.47 2.81
CA VAL A 288 18.77 -29.74 1.98
C VAL A 288 18.25 -28.48 1.27
N THR A 289 18.33 -27.30 1.90
CA THR A 289 17.81 -26.03 1.35
C THR A 289 18.82 -25.14 0.63
N GLY A 290 20.06 -25.61 0.43
CA GLY A 290 21.09 -24.82 -0.27
C GLY A 290 21.65 -23.64 0.54
N GLY A 291 21.48 -23.66 1.87
CA GLY A 291 22.11 -22.74 2.82
C GLY A 291 23.58 -23.08 3.16
N ALA A 292 24.17 -24.05 2.45
CA ALA A 292 25.57 -24.45 2.52
C ALA A 292 26.19 -24.39 1.11
N ILE A 293 27.52 -24.21 1.04
CA ILE A 293 28.27 -24.13 -0.23
C ILE A 293 28.55 -25.54 -0.78
N SER A 294 27.53 -26.40 -0.87
CA SER A 294 27.65 -27.72 -1.48
C SER A 294 27.69 -27.58 -3.02
N SER A 295 28.52 -28.39 -3.66
CA SER A 295 28.81 -28.26 -5.10
C SER A 295 27.67 -28.71 -6.02
N ASP A 296 26.66 -29.40 -5.48
CA ASP A 296 25.65 -30.08 -6.27
C ASP A 296 24.28 -29.37 -6.17
N LYS A 297 24.10 -28.38 -7.06
CA LYS A 297 22.88 -27.54 -7.11
C LYS A 297 21.63 -28.30 -7.55
N ALA A 298 21.77 -29.52 -8.09
CA ALA A 298 20.67 -30.26 -8.70
C ALA A 298 19.60 -30.71 -7.70
N ASP A 299 19.95 -30.88 -6.42
CA ASP A 299 19.13 -31.62 -5.46
C ASP A 299 18.55 -30.74 -4.32
N ILE A 300 18.78 -29.43 -4.37
CA ILE A 300 18.31 -28.44 -3.38
C ILE A 300 16.78 -28.32 -3.40
N VAL A 301 16.16 -28.14 -2.21
CA VAL A 301 14.74 -27.82 -2.06
C VAL A 301 14.57 -26.31 -1.83
N PRO A 302 14.15 -25.53 -2.85
CA PRO A 302 13.94 -24.08 -2.71
C PRO A 302 12.65 -23.76 -1.94
N GLY A 303 12.49 -22.50 -1.53
CA GLY A 303 11.26 -21.97 -0.94
C GLY A 303 11.26 -21.82 0.58
N TYR A 304 12.31 -22.30 1.26
CA TYR A 304 12.45 -22.26 2.72
C TYR A 304 13.44 -21.19 3.20
N ASP A 305 13.18 -20.61 4.37
CA ASP A 305 14.10 -19.76 5.12
C ASP A 305 13.98 -20.04 6.63
N PHE A 306 14.33 -21.27 7.03
CA PHE A 306 14.26 -21.73 8.43
C PHE A 306 14.95 -20.79 9.43
N LEU A 307 16.01 -20.07 9.02
CA LEU A 307 16.68 -19.10 9.90
C LEU A 307 15.75 -17.92 10.24
N VAL A 308 15.04 -17.39 9.25
CA VAL A 308 14.14 -16.23 9.39
C VAL A 308 12.77 -16.62 9.95
N ASN A 309 12.23 -17.77 9.52
CA ASN A 309 10.85 -18.17 9.80
C ASN A 309 10.71 -19.17 10.97
N SER A 310 11.79 -19.86 11.36
CA SER A 310 11.77 -20.83 12.49
C SER A 310 12.70 -20.43 13.63
N VAL A 311 13.96 -20.11 13.33
CA VAL A 311 14.99 -19.88 14.36
C VAL A 311 14.83 -18.52 15.01
N TRP A 312 14.82 -17.45 14.21
CA TRP A 312 14.71 -16.09 14.72
C TRP A 312 13.42 -15.82 15.51
N PRO A 313 12.21 -16.25 15.09
CA PRO A 313 10.99 -15.94 15.81
C PRO A 313 10.94 -16.61 17.18
N GLU A 314 11.39 -17.86 17.29
CA GLU A 314 11.46 -18.58 18.57
C GLU A 314 12.51 -18.00 19.52
N ILE A 315 13.68 -17.57 19.03
CA ILE A 315 14.67 -16.85 19.85
C ILE A 315 14.06 -15.55 20.40
N ILE A 316 13.47 -14.71 19.55
CA ILE A 316 12.91 -13.43 19.98
C ILE A 316 11.73 -13.63 20.92
N ARG A 317 10.81 -14.56 20.61
CA ARG A 317 9.68 -14.92 21.48
C ARG A 317 10.18 -15.32 22.88
N ALA A 318 11.18 -16.19 22.94
CA ALA A 318 11.79 -16.62 24.20
C ALA A 318 12.45 -15.47 25.00
N ILE A 319 13.16 -14.56 24.34
CA ILE A 319 13.78 -13.38 24.98
C ILE A 319 12.70 -12.40 25.47
N GLU A 320 11.67 -12.12 24.66
CA GLU A 320 10.59 -11.21 25.03
C GLU A 320 9.75 -11.73 26.21
N GLU A 321 9.47 -13.03 26.25
CA GLU A 321 8.71 -13.68 27.33
C GLU A 321 9.51 -13.79 28.64
N ARG A 322 10.77 -14.24 28.59
CA ARG A 322 11.56 -14.60 29.79
C ARG A 322 12.56 -13.55 30.24
N LEU A 323 12.94 -12.62 29.38
CA LEU A 323 13.96 -11.60 29.67
C LEU A 323 13.41 -10.17 29.49
N ALA A 324 12.13 -9.97 29.79
CA ALA A 324 11.45 -8.68 29.70
C ALA A 324 12.18 -7.54 30.46
N TYR A 325 12.91 -7.85 31.52
CA TYR A 325 13.72 -6.88 32.29
C TYR A 325 14.89 -6.28 31.48
N LEU A 326 15.33 -6.90 30.38
CA LEU A 326 16.41 -6.38 29.53
C LEU A 326 16.06 -5.02 28.92
N PHE A 327 14.80 -4.85 28.53
CA PHE A 327 14.29 -3.66 27.84
C PHE A 327 13.99 -2.47 28.78
N ASN A 328 14.14 -2.64 30.10
CA ASN A 328 13.85 -1.59 31.08
C ASN A 328 14.89 -0.46 31.02
N PRO A 329 14.51 0.79 30.68
CA PRO A 329 15.44 1.91 30.56
C PRO A 329 15.89 2.51 31.91
N GLY A 330 15.35 2.09 33.04
CA GLY A 330 15.49 2.77 34.34
C GLY A 330 16.92 3.00 34.86
N ASN A 331 17.91 2.26 34.37
CA ASN A 331 19.33 2.61 34.53
C ASN A 331 19.97 2.74 33.13
N PRO A 332 20.39 3.95 32.72
CA PRO A 332 20.96 4.17 31.39
C PRO A 332 22.26 3.42 31.11
N ASP A 333 23.17 3.27 32.06
CA ASP A 333 24.44 2.57 31.82
C ASP A 333 24.20 1.07 31.56
N ILE A 334 23.34 0.45 32.37
CA ILE A 334 22.94 -0.95 32.22
C ILE A 334 22.11 -1.15 30.95
N PHE A 335 21.21 -0.21 30.60
CA PHE A 335 20.45 -0.26 29.36
C PHE A 335 21.37 -0.16 28.14
N TYR A 336 22.36 0.73 28.16
CA TYR A 336 23.35 0.87 27.09
C TYR A 336 24.12 -0.43 26.85
N GLU A 337 24.62 -1.05 27.92
CA GLU A 337 25.36 -2.31 27.85
C GLU A 337 24.50 -3.43 27.27
N ARG A 338 23.31 -3.64 27.83
CA ARG A 338 22.35 -4.65 27.35
C ARG A 338 21.96 -4.42 25.89
N TYR A 339 21.63 -3.19 25.52
CA TYR A 339 21.30 -2.82 24.13
C TYR A 339 22.47 -3.12 23.20
N SER A 340 23.68 -2.70 23.55
CA SER A 340 24.88 -2.87 22.71
C SER A 340 25.23 -4.34 22.48
N VAL A 341 25.20 -5.15 23.54
CA VAL A 341 25.41 -6.61 23.48
C VAL A 341 24.31 -7.29 22.65
N SER A 342 23.05 -6.86 22.81
CA SER A 342 21.91 -7.37 22.05
C SER A 342 22.00 -7.02 20.55
N MET A 343 22.36 -5.78 20.20
CA MET A 343 22.53 -5.37 18.81
C MET A 343 23.72 -6.09 18.15
N GLU A 344 24.78 -6.37 18.89
CA GLU A 344 25.90 -7.17 18.37
C GLU A 344 25.51 -8.64 18.15
N PHE A 345 24.65 -9.21 19.00
CA PHE A 345 23.99 -10.48 18.71
C PHE A 345 23.19 -10.44 17.40
N VAL A 346 22.35 -9.41 17.19
CA VAL A 346 21.58 -9.25 15.94
C VAL A 346 22.52 -9.22 14.71
N ARG A 347 23.58 -8.38 14.74
CA ARG A 347 24.56 -8.32 13.63
C ARG A 347 25.24 -9.65 13.36
N LYS A 348 25.58 -10.42 14.41
CA LYS A 348 26.18 -11.75 14.27
C LYS A 348 25.18 -12.77 13.71
N PHE A 349 23.90 -12.68 14.06
CA PHE A 349 22.84 -13.51 13.51
C PHE A 349 22.58 -13.19 12.03
N GLU A 350 22.52 -11.91 11.64
CA GLU A 350 22.40 -11.50 10.23
C GLU A 350 23.52 -12.09 9.34
N ARG A 351 24.75 -12.19 9.88
CA ARG A 351 25.89 -12.82 9.19
C ARG A 351 25.77 -14.34 9.00
N GLN A 352 24.82 -14.99 9.67
CA GLN A 352 24.54 -16.43 9.50
C GLN A 352 23.48 -16.71 8.41
N CYS A 353 22.75 -15.69 7.95
CA CYS A 353 21.79 -15.81 6.85
C CYS A 353 22.47 -16.29 5.55
N SER A 354 21.76 -17.12 4.78
CA SER A 354 22.30 -17.75 3.56
C SER A 354 22.49 -16.78 2.38
N SER A 355 21.84 -15.61 2.40
CA SER A 355 21.88 -14.63 1.32
C SER A 355 21.44 -13.24 1.78
N GLN A 356 21.79 -12.21 1.01
CA GLN A 356 21.29 -10.85 1.22
C GLN A 356 19.75 -10.76 1.10
N GLY A 357 19.12 -11.64 0.32
CA GLY A 357 17.66 -11.76 0.28
C GLY A 357 17.07 -12.25 1.60
N SER A 358 17.71 -13.23 2.24
CA SER A 358 17.35 -13.71 3.59
C SER A 358 17.52 -12.61 4.65
N VAL A 359 18.62 -11.83 4.61
CA VAL A 359 18.82 -10.67 5.51
C VAL A 359 17.72 -9.60 5.31
N LYS A 360 17.35 -9.29 4.06
CA LYS A 360 16.23 -8.37 3.80
C LYS A 360 14.91 -8.91 4.37
N ARG A 361 14.62 -10.21 4.22
CA ARG A 361 13.43 -10.86 4.81
C ARG A 361 13.45 -10.83 6.34
N LEU A 362 14.62 -11.05 6.96
CA LEU A 362 14.82 -10.97 8.39
C LEU A 362 14.46 -9.58 8.94
N ARG A 363 15.00 -8.52 8.33
CA ARG A 363 14.79 -7.13 8.77
C ARG A 363 13.34 -6.66 8.67
N VAL A 364 12.53 -7.23 7.77
CA VAL A 364 11.08 -6.95 7.66
C VAL A 364 10.21 -7.93 8.44
N HIS A 365 10.79 -8.96 9.08
CA HIS A 365 10.04 -9.97 9.80
C HIS A 365 9.36 -9.36 11.04
N PRO A 366 8.08 -9.67 11.35
CA PRO A 366 7.37 -9.05 12.48
C PRO A 366 8.08 -9.15 13.82
N SER A 367 8.74 -10.27 14.13
CA SER A 367 9.52 -10.42 15.36
C SER A 367 10.80 -9.58 15.39
N TYR A 368 11.44 -9.33 14.23
CA TYR A 368 12.60 -8.42 14.15
C TYR A 368 12.17 -6.99 14.51
N THR A 369 11.07 -6.53 13.92
CA THR A 369 10.49 -5.21 14.19
C THR A 369 9.99 -5.10 15.63
N SER A 370 9.34 -6.14 16.17
CA SER A 370 8.93 -6.22 17.59
C SER A 370 10.15 -6.02 18.51
N PHE A 371 11.20 -6.82 18.33
CA PHE A 371 12.40 -6.77 19.16
C PHE A 371 13.03 -5.38 19.19
N HIS A 372 13.12 -4.69 18.04
CA HIS A 372 13.67 -3.34 17.96
C HIS A 372 12.74 -2.32 18.65
N ASN A 373 11.42 -2.44 18.48
CA ASN A 373 10.44 -1.54 19.10
C ASN A 373 10.34 -1.69 20.63
N LYS A 374 10.72 -2.83 21.20
CA LYS A 374 10.77 -3.03 22.67
C LYS A 374 11.83 -2.16 23.35
N TRP A 375 12.91 -1.80 22.64
CA TRP A 375 13.94 -0.90 23.16
C TRP A 375 13.44 0.55 23.15
N ASN A 376 13.06 1.07 24.31
CA ASN A 376 12.56 2.44 24.44
C ASN A 376 13.68 3.49 24.40
N LEU A 377 14.28 3.65 23.21
CA LEU A 377 15.34 4.62 22.91
C LEU A 377 14.93 6.09 23.22
N PRO A 378 13.68 6.53 23.04
CA PRO A 378 13.23 7.86 23.48
C PRO A 378 13.39 8.08 25.00
N VAL A 379 12.99 7.13 25.84
CA VAL A 379 13.14 7.24 27.31
C VAL A 379 14.60 7.13 27.73
N TYR A 380 15.39 6.24 27.10
CA TYR A 380 16.84 6.19 27.30
C TYR A 380 17.49 7.56 27.05
N PHE A 381 17.15 8.21 25.92
CA PHE A 381 17.66 9.54 25.61
C PHE A 381 17.23 10.57 26.65
N GLN A 382 15.97 10.54 27.10
CA GLN A 382 15.45 11.45 28.13
C GLN A 382 16.20 11.30 29.47
N LEU A 383 16.58 10.09 29.86
CA LEU A 383 17.40 9.86 31.06
C LEU A 383 18.83 10.37 30.86
N ARG A 384 19.42 10.16 29.66
CA ARG A 384 20.73 10.73 29.30
C ARG A 384 20.73 12.27 29.16
N CYS A 385 19.57 12.93 29.12
CA CYS A 385 19.50 14.40 29.21
C CYS A 385 19.95 14.96 30.57
N GLU A 386 20.26 14.11 31.57
CA GLU A 386 21.00 14.49 32.79
C GLU A 386 22.24 15.37 32.48
N ILE A 387 22.86 15.14 31.32
CA ILE A 387 24.03 15.87 30.82
C ILE A 387 23.73 17.38 30.66
N ALA A 388 22.53 17.74 30.20
CA ALA A 388 22.13 19.14 30.14
C ALA A 388 21.91 19.74 31.53
N GLY A 389 21.40 18.94 32.48
CA GLY A 389 21.20 19.36 33.87
C GLY A 389 22.51 19.76 34.56
N SER A 390 23.61 19.04 34.31
CA SER A 390 24.92 19.45 34.84
C SER A 390 25.39 20.82 34.32
N LEU A 391 25.07 21.16 33.06
CA LEU A 391 25.37 22.48 32.51
C LEU A 391 24.47 23.58 33.09
N GLU A 392 23.17 23.33 33.26
CA GLU A 392 22.24 24.31 33.86
C GLU A 392 22.61 24.64 35.33
N ASN A 393 23.10 23.64 36.08
CA ASN A 393 23.64 23.87 37.44
C ASN A 393 24.86 24.79 37.39
N ALA A 394 25.87 24.47 36.57
CA ALA A 394 27.07 25.31 36.43
C ALA A 394 26.79 26.73 35.89
N ILE A 395 25.74 26.88 35.07
CA ILE A 395 25.23 28.19 34.62
C ILE A 395 24.57 28.97 35.77
N SER A 396 23.91 28.27 36.70
CA SER A 396 23.28 28.87 37.89
C SER A 396 24.32 29.35 38.91
N ASP A 397 25.44 28.61 39.04
CA ASP A 397 26.60 28.99 39.87
C ASP A 397 27.35 30.20 39.27
N GLY A 398 27.28 30.39 37.95
CA GLY A 398 27.76 31.58 37.25
C GLY A 398 29.22 31.50 36.80
N LEU A 399 29.99 32.57 37.05
CA LEU A 399 31.40 32.69 36.63
C LEU A 399 32.38 32.24 37.73
N GLU A 400 32.17 31.04 38.26
CA GLU A 400 33.10 30.42 39.20
C GLU A 400 34.39 29.93 38.51
N ALA A 401 35.49 29.95 39.24
CA ALA A 401 36.78 29.47 38.75
C ALA A 401 36.79 27.94 38.64
N ALA A 402 37.36 27.43 37.54
CA ALA A 402 37.52 25.99 37.32
C ALA A 402 38.42 25.33 38.39
N THR A 403 38.31 24.01 38.52
CA THR A 403 39.09 23.25 39.52
C THR A 403 40.59 23.27 39.22
N ALA A 404 41.43 23.16 40.25
CA ALA A 404 42.89 23.25 40.12
C ALA A 404 43.45 22.09 39.26
N GLY A 405 43.92 22.42 38.06
CA GLY A 405 44.38 21.45 37.05
C GLY A 405 43.48 21.35 35.81
N SER A 406 42.36 22.07 35.78
CA SER A 406 41.50 22.18 34.59
C SER A 406 42.23 22.82 33.40
N ALA A 407 41.79 22.47 32.19
CA ALA A 407 42.24 23.09 30.94
C ALA A 407 41.50 24.42 30.64
N TYR A 408 40.50 24.76 31.46
CA TYR A 408 39.68 25.96 31.37
C TYR A 408 39.86 26.83 32.61
N HIS A 409 39.51 28.11 32.51
CA HIS A 409 39.54 29.05 33.63
C HIS A 409 38.21 29.13 34.39
N LEU A 410 37.09 28.83 33.72
CA LEU A 410 35.73 28.89 34.27
C LEU A 410 35.11 27.49 34.37
N GLN A 411 34.45 27.22 35.50
CA GLN A 411 33.78 25.93 35.75
C GLN A 411 32.70 25.62 34.70
N VAL A 412 31.93 26.63 34.29
CA VAL A 412 30.89 26.49 33.27
C VAL A 412 31.44 26.08 31.88
N SER A 413 32.65 26.52 31.53
CA SER A 413 33.33 26.15 30.28
C SER A 413 33.85 24.71 30.33
N GLU A 414 34.42 24.30 31.46
CA GLU A 414 34.86 22.91 31.70
C GLU A 414 33.68 21.94 31.69
N VAL A 415 32.57 22.29 32.35
CA VAL A 415 31.34 21.48 32.38
C VAL A 415 30.72 21.39 30.99
N LEU A 416 30.67 22.49 30.21
CA LEU A 416 30.22 22.45 28.81
C LEU A 416 31.05 21.45 28.00
N TRP A 417 32.38 21.55 28.04
CA TRP A 417 33.25 20.64 27.30
C TRP A 417 33.05 19.18 27.73
N SER A 418 32.96 18.93 29.03
CA SER A 418 32.70 17.60 29.60
C SER A 418 31.35 17.04 29.14
N CYS A 419 30.31 17.87 29.06
CA CYS A 419 28.99 17.50 28.53
C CYS A 419 29.05 17.13 27.05
N LEU A 420 29.76 17.93 26.24
CA LEU A 420 29.95 17.69 24.82
C LEU A 420 30.68 16.36 24.57
N VAL A 421 31.79 16.10 25.26
CA VAL A 421 32.52 14.82 25.16
C VAL A 421 31.66 13.65 25.63
N ARG A 422 30.91 13.79 26.75
CA ARG A 422 30.05 12.73 27.29
C ARG A 422 28.94 12.33 26.31
N CYS A 423 28.34 13.27 25.57
CA CYS A 423 27.31 13.00 24.56
C CYS A 423 27.74 12.02 23.46
N TRP A 424 29.03 11.99 23.13
CA TRP A 424 29.59 11.19 22.03
C TRP A 424 30.49 10.04 22.50
N SER A 425 30.44 9.72 23.81
CA SER A 425 31.26 8.66 24.40
C SER A 425 30.69 7.25 24.14
N ASP A 426 31.59 6.25 24.03
CA ASP A 426 31.30 4.83 23.76
C ASP A 426 30.51 4.10 24.88
N ARG A 427 29.95 4.82 25.86
CA ARG A 427 29.06 4.31 26.91
C ARG A 427 27.71 5.05 26.98
N VAL A 428 27.52 6.07 26.13
CA VAL A 428 26.35 6.97 26.12
C VAL A 428 25.74 7.07 24.72
N TYR A 429 26.58 7.13 23.69
CA TYR A 429 26.13 7.33 22.32
C TYR A 429 25.52 6.06 21.71
N LEU A 430 24.29 6.16 21.21
CA LEU A 430 23.63 5.11 20.43
C LEU A 430 23.37 5.60 19.00
N SER A 431 23.80 4.82 18.01
CA SER A 431 23.67 5.16 16.58
C SER A 431 22.24 5.51 16.10
N PRO A 432 21.14 4.86 16.55
CA PRO A 432 19.80 5.30 16.16
C PRO A 432 19.41 6.70 16.71
N LEU A 433 20.13 7.19 17.72
CA LEU A 433 19.87 8.45 18.40
C LEU A 433 20.80 9.60 17.94
N THR A 434 21.61 9.42 16.88
CA THR A 434 22.52 10.48 16.36
C THR A 434 21.81 11.82 16.18
N HIS A 435 20.60 11.83 15.61
CA HIS A 435 19.81 13.05 15.41
C HIS A 435 19.47 13.77 16.73
N ARG A 436 19.30 13.03 17.84
CA ARG A 436 19.00 13.59 19.17
C ARG A 436 20.26 14.07 19.89
N PHE A 437 21.34 13.29 19.86
CA PHE A 437 22.63 13.70 20.43
C PHE A 437 23.22 14.91 19.68
N TRP A 438 23.03 14.99 18.36
CA TRP A 438 23.38 16.18 17.57
C TRP A 438 22.54 17.40 17.96
N LYS A 439 21.21 17.23 18.09
CA LYS A 439 20.34 18.31 18.59
C LYS A 439 20.77 18.78 19.99
N LEU A 440 21.05 17.86 20.92
CA LEU A 440 21.52 18.18 22.27
C LEU A 440 22.85 18.94 22.24
N THR A 441 23.81 18.51 21.41
CA THR A 441 25.08 19.20 21.19
C THR A 441 24.87 20.67 20.80
N LEU A 442 23.98 20.95 19.84
CA LEU A 442 23.62 22.32 19.44
C LEU A 442 22.88 23.09 20.55
N GLN A 443 22.03 22.43 21.34
CA GLN A 443 21.33 23.06 22.47
C GLN A 443 22.29 23.46 23.59
N LEU A 444 23.31 22.64 23.91
CA LEU A 444 24.35 22.98 24.89
C LEU A 444 25.13 24.24 24.46
N TYR A 445 25.58 24.31 23.20
CA TYR A 445 26.24 25.52 22.67
C TYR A 445 25.31 26.74 22.69
N SER A 446 24.07 26.61 22.24
CA SER A 446 23.11 27.72 22.22
C SER A 446 22.79 28.23 23.62
N ARG A 447 22.70 27.34 24.62
CA ARG A 447 22.46 27.70 26.01
C ARG A 447 23.64 28.42 26.64
N TYR A 448 24.86 27.93 26.40
CA TYR A 448 26.09 28.58 26.84
C TYR A 448 26.28 29.97 26.21
N ALA A 449 26.02 30.11 24.90
CA ALA A 449 26.06 31.40 24.22
C ALA A 449 25.08 32.41 24.84
N LYS A 450 23.83 32.01 25.10
CA LYS A 450 22.83 32.84 25.79
C LYS A 450 23.25 33.23 27.20
N PHE A 451 23.82 32.31 27.97
CA PHE A 451 24.37 32.62 29.29
C PHE A 451 25.45 33.71 29.20
N LEU A 452 26.38 33.60 28.23
CA LEU A 452 27.38 34.63 28.01
C LEU A 452 26.76 35.97 27.58
N GLU A 453 25.76 35.98 26.70
CA GLU A 453 25.01 37.19 26.34
C GLU A 453 24.33 37.83 27.56
N GLU A 454 23.60 37.06 28.37
CA GLU A 454 22.94 37.51 29.61
C GLU A 454 23.95 38.07 30.63
N VAL A 455 25.14 37.47 30.72
CA VAL A 455 26.22 37.91 31.60
C VAL A 455 26.89 39.19 31.08
N LEU A 456 27.13 39.31 29.78
CA LEU A 456 27.74 40.47 29.13
C LEU A 456 26.80 41.69 29.05
N THR A 457 25.48 41.49 29.09
CA THR A 457 24.47 42.56 28.95
C THR A 457 23.90 43.08 30.27
N LYS A 458 24.21 42.47 31.42
CA LYS A 458 23.84 42.96 32.76
C LYS A 458 24.56 44.27 33.10
N THR A 459 23.89 45.40 32.86
CA THR A 459 24.31 46.73 33.32
C THR A 459 23.92 46.98 34.79
N PRO A 460 24.72 47.74 35.56
CA PRO A 460 24.37 48.11 36.93
C PRO A 460 23.21 49.12 36.97
N PRO A 461 22.33 49.08 37.98
CA PRO A 461 21.27 50.06 38.17
C PRO A 461 21.85 51.41 38.62
N THR A 462 21.35 52.50 38.03
CA THR A 462 21.79 53.87 38.32
C THR A 462 21.42 54.29 39.75
N GLU A 463 22.40 54.75 40.52
CA GLU A 463 22.16 55.29 41.86
C GLU A 463 21.31 56.57 41.80
N VAL A 464 20.20 56.60 42.56
CA VAL A 464 19.44 57.82 42.84
C VAL A 464 19.77 58.27 44.26
N SER A 465 20.25 59.51 44.37
CA SER A 465 20.77 60.09 45.62
C SER A 465 19.73 60.11 46.75
N LYS A 466 20.11 59.64 47.94
CA LYS A 466 19.29 59.75 49.16
C LYS A 466 19.29 61.18 49.70
N GLU A 467 18.10 61.76 49.85
CA GLU A 467 17.88 62.92 50.70
C GLU A 467 17.47 62.46 52.13
N PRO A 468 18.03 63.02 53.22
CA PRO A 468 17.83 62.48 54.58
C PRO A 468 16.75 63.23 55.37
N SER A 469 15.88 62.49 56.08
CA SER A 469 14.99 63.06 57.10
C SER A 469 15.03 62.26 58.42
N ARG A 470 14.73 62.96 59.52
CA ARG A 470 15.09 62.60 60.92
C ARG A 470 14.18 61.53 61.56
N PRO A 471 14.68 60.80 62.58
CA PRO A 471 13.91 59.85 63.39
C PRO A 471 13.24 60.48 64.63
N LEU A 472 12.22 59.82 65.20
CA LEU A 472 11.73 59.87 66.61
C LEU A 472 10.53 58.85 66.76
N PRO A 473 10.07 58.43 67.97
CA PRO A 473 10.23 57.01 68.36
C PRO A 473 9.02 56.30 69.02
N SER A 474 9.16 54.98 69.25
CA SER A 474 8.52 54.13 70.30
C SER A 474 6.96 54.04 70.33
N SER A 475 6.30 52.96 70.79
CA SER A 475 6.66 51.96 71.83
C SER A 475 5.81 50.68 71.75
N ALA A 476 6.34 49.55 72.26
CA ALA A 476 5.64 48.38 72.87
C ALA A 476 4.62 47.57 72.03
N SER A 477 4.50 46.24 72.11
CA SER A 477 5.29 45.12 72.71
C SER A 477 4.79 43.78 72.06
N SER A 478 5.15 42.53 72.38
CA SER A 478 5.68 41.88 73.60
C SER A 478 6.39 40.53 73.32
N THR A 479 7.02 39.95 74.36
CA THR A 479 7.28 38.50 74.60
C THR A 479 8.13 37.66 73.62
N SER A 480 9.40 37.52 74.00
CA SER A 480 10.35 36.40 73.86
C SER A 480 9.72 34.98 73.77
N SER A 481 10.36 34.01 73.10
CA SER A 481 11.59 33.35 73.59
C SER A 481 12.48 32.74 72.49
N ARG A 482 13.77 32.56 72.80
CA ARG A 482 14.88 32.33 71.83
C ARG A 482 15.45 30.91 71.95
N THR A 483 15.85 30.33 70.81
CA THR A 483 17.07 29.51 70.69
C THR A 483 17.78 29.79 69.36
N SER A 484 18.57 30.87 69.37
CA SER A 484 19.89 30.98 68.74
C SER A 484 20.13 30.32 67.37
N MET A 485 19.88 31.11 66.31
CA MET A 485 20.72 31.08 65.11
C MET A 485 21.96 31.95 65.37
N ASP A 486 23.11 31.55 64.83
CA ASP A 486 24.30 32.39 64.71
C ASP A 486 24.54 32.63 63.21
N GLU A 487 24.02 33.73 62.68
CA GLU A 487 24.28 34.16 61.29
C GLU A 487 25.55 35.00 61.25
N GLY A 488 26.63 34.42 60.75
CA GLY A 488 27.80 35.16 60.30
C GLY A 488 27.53 35.89 58.99
N GLY A 489 27.00 37.12 59.08
CA GLY A 489 27.11 38.19 58.08
C GLY A 489 27.02 37.80 56.60
N SER A 490 25.81 37.57 56.08
CA SER A 490 25.58 37.56 54.64
C SER A 490 25.49 39.00 54.09
N GLU A 491 26.62 39.54 53.62
CA GLU A 491 26.64 40.81 52.87
C GLU A 491 26.05 40.63 51.47
N SER A 492 24.72 40.61 51.40
CA SER A 492 24.00 40.77 50.13
C SER A 492 23.98 42.25 49.73
N GLY A 493 24.61 42.60 48.59
CA GLY A 493 24.37 43.90 47.96
C GLY A 493 25.48 44.50 47.13
N SER A 494 25.82 43.91 45.97
CA SER A 494 26.43 44.64 44.85
C SER A 494 26.21 43.89 43.53
N PRO A 495 25.57 44.48 42.50
CA PRO A 495 25.53 43.91 41.16
C PRO A 495 26.89 44.15 40.51
N ALA A 496 27.84 43.25 40.76
CA ALA A 496 29.21 43.39 40.28
C ALA A 496 29.24 43.42 38.73
N SER A 497 29.67 44.56 38.19
CA SER A 497 30.09 44.65 36.79
C SER A 497 31.23 43.65 36.54
N LEU A 498 31.22 43.02 35.36
CA LEU A 498 32.22 42.02 34.98
C LEU A 498 33.65 42.55 35.17
N SER A 499 34.44 41.83 35.96
CA SER A 499 35.86 42.14 36.11
C SER A 499 36.60 41.93 34.80
N THR A 500 37.58 42.77 34.49
CA THR A 500 38.51 42.57 33.35
C THR A 500 39.13 41.17 33.38
N LYS A 501 39.38 40.62 34.57
CA LYS A 501 39.88 39.24 34.75
C LYS A 501 38.89 38.18 34.26
N GLN A 502 37.60 38.36 34.54
CA GLN A 502 36.52 37.47 34.06
C GLN A 502 36.35 37.57 32.55
N LEU A 503 36.43 38.78 31.97
CA LEU A 503 36.38 38.97 30.52
C LEU A 503 37.55 38.27 29.79
N VAL A 504 38.76 38.35 30.35
CA VAL A 504 39.93 37.63 29.84
C VAL A 504 39.75 36.11 29.94
N TYR A 505 39.19 35.60 31.04
CA TYR A 505 38.89 34.17 31.21
C TYR A 505 37.82 33.68 30.22
N ILE A 506 36.74 34.44 30.01
CA ILE A 506 35.71 34.12 29.00
C ILE A 506 36.35 34.04 27.61
N ALA A 507 37.17 35.02 27.22
CA ALA A 507 37.82 35.04 25.91
C ALA A 507 38.80 33.86 25.71
N ALA A 508 39.62 33.57 26.73
CA ALA A 508 40.55 32.43 26.71
C ALA A 508 39.82 31.09 26.60
N ASP A 509 38.75 30.89 27.38
CA ASP A 509 37.97 29.65 27.37
C ASP A 509 37.19 29.46 26.06
N ILE A 510 36.66 30.53 25.46
CA ILE A 510 36.02 30.47 24.12
C ILE A 510 37.04 30.08 23.05
N GLN A 511 38.23 30.71 23.04
CA GLN A 511 39.29 30.30 22.13
C GLN A 511 39.65 28.83 22.35
N LYS A 512 39.72 28.38 23.62
CA LYS A 512 40.08 27.00 23.94
C LYS A 512 39.02 25.98 23.51
N LEU A 513 37.74 26.29 23.69
CA LEU A 513 36.62 25.51 23.14
C LEU A 513 36.74 25.41 21.62
N GLN A 514 37.00 26.53 20.92
CA GLN A 514 37.13 26.54 19.47
C GLN A 514 38.31 25.69 18.96
N GLU A 515 39.48 25.75 19.62
CA GLU A 515 40.62 24.85 19.34
C GLU A 515 40.26 23.38 19.59
N GLN A 516 39.60 23.07 20.70
CA GLN A 516 39.25 21.69 21.05
C GLN A 516 38.20 21.11 20.11
N VAL A 517 37.20 21.87 19.66
CA VAL A 517 36.21 21.43 18.66
C VAL A 517 36.84 21.12 17.29
N GLN A 518 37.97 21.75 16.96
CA GLN A 518 38.70 21.47 15.71
C GLN A 518 39.66 20.28 15.83
N THR A 519 40.24 20.04 17.02
CA THR A 519 41.26 19.01 17.25
C THR A 519 40.66 17.68 17.73
N HIS A 520 39.77 17.71 18.73
CA HIS A 520 38.81 16.62 18.91
C HIS A 520 37.83 16.69 17.74
N LYS A 521 37.93 15.71 16.84
CA LYS A 521 36.83 15.38 15.93
C LYS A 521 35.65 14.86 16.75
N LEU A 522 34.95 15.75 17.45
CA LEU A 522 33.51 15.60 17.72
C LEU A 522 32.91 15.09 16.41
N PRO A 523 32.17 13.98 16.41
CA PRO A 523 31.76 13.33 15.18
C PRO A 523 30.89 14.31 14.39
N SER A 524 31.52 15.00 13.44
CA SER A 524 30.84 15.64 12.35
C SER A 524 29.98 14.56 11.72
N PRO A 525 28.71 14.85 11.37
CA PRO A 525 27.85 13.89 10.70
C PRO A 525 28.33 13.70 9.26
N GLN A 526 29.48 13.05 9.10
CA GLN A 526 29.61 12.00 8.12
C GLN A 526 28.46 11.05 8.41
N PHE A 527 27.41 11.18 7.60
CA PHE A 527 26.40 10.16 7.48
C PHE A 527 27.14 8.90 7.08
N TYR A 528 27.50 8.07 8.06
CA TYR A 528 27.80 6.67 7.82
C TYR A 528 26.51 6.10 7.26
N VAL A 529 26.46 6.02 5.94
CA VAL A 529 25.48 5.25 5.17
C VAL A 529 25.77 3.79 5.47
N SER A 530 25.41 3.35 6.68
CA SER A 530 25.47 1.97 7.10
C SER A 530 24.27 1.24 6.50
N ASP A 531 24.42 0.83 5.24
CA ASP A 531 23.72 -0.28 4.60
C ASP A 531 22.19 -0.36 4.83
N SER A 532 21.53 0.77 4.61
CA SER A 532 20.15 0.80 4.11
C SER A 532 20.18 0.83 2.58
N PRO A 533 20.01 -0.32 1.88
CA PRO A 533 19.60 -0.30 0.49
C PRO A 533 18.14 0.14 0.41
N VAL A 534 17.97 1.47 0.45
CA VAL A 534 17.01 2.33 -0.26
C VAL A 534 15.65 1.72 -0.64
N PHE A 535 14.60 2.46 -0.31
CA PHE A 535 13.28 2.39 -0.94
C PHE A 535 13.37 2.48 -2.47
N SER A 536 13.26 1.33 -3.14
CA SER A 536 12.85 1.16 -4.54
C SER A 536 12.58 -0.31 -4.81
#